data_AF-A0A4R4WRE8-F1
#
_entry.id   AF-A0A4R4WRE8-F1
#
_cell.length_a   1.000
_cell.length_b   1.000
_cell.length_c   1.000
_cell.angle_alpha   90.00
_cell.angle_beta   90.00
_cell.angle_gamma   90.00
#
_symmetry.space_group_name_H-M   'P 1'
#
loop_
_entity.id
_entity.type
_entity.pdbx_description
1 polymer ?
#
loop_
_entity_poly.entity_id
_entity_poly.type
_entity_poly.pdbx_seq_one_letter_code
_entity_poly.pdbx_strand_id
1 'polypeptide(L)' 'MDDGEAAGVERIAPETVAALADVDDARLREYADDELLEEYEVERIAALRDLARDARRLNQGMYRWSCV' A
#
# COMPACT_ATOMS: atom_id res chain seq x y z
N MET A 1 1.13 -32.45 -14.27
CA MET A 1 0.94 -31.00 -14.47
C MET A 1 0.15 -30.56 -13.27
N ASP A 2 0.87 -30.03 -12.28
CA ASP A 2 0.29 -29.37 -11.11
C ASP A 2 0.64 -27.90 -11.34
N ASP A 3 -0.30 -27.15 -11.90
CA ASP A 3 -0.17 -25.70 -12.09
C ASP A 3 -0.37 -25.03 -10.73
N GLY A 4 0.55 -25.34 -9.80
CA GLY A 4 0.50 -24.93 -8.41
C GLY A 4 0.55 -23.41 -8.30
N GLU A 5 -0.62 -22.83 -8.08
CA GLU A 5 -0.86 -21.42 -7.81
C GLU A 5 -0.05 -20.98 -6.58
N ALA A 6 1.16 -20.46 -6.82
CA ALA A 6 2.13 -20.17 -5.77
C ALA A 6 1.81 -18.81 -5.12
N ALA A 7 1.13 -18.85 -3.99
CA ALA A 7 0.99 -17.71 -3.09
C ALA A 7 2.38 -17.20 -2.64
N GLY A 8 2.71 -15.95 -2.98
CA GLY A 8 4.00 -15.33 -2.70
C GLY A 8 3.91 -14.25 -1.63
N VAL A 9 4.84 -14.28 -0.65
CA VAL A 9 5.03 -13.20 0.32
C VAL A 9 6.34 -12.49 0.03
N GLU A 10 6.27 -11.18 -0.22
CA GLU A 10 7.41 -10.34 -0.56
C GLU A 10 7.56 -9.21 0.45
N ARG A 11 8.79 -8.95 0.88
CA ARG A 11 9.09 -7.77 1.71
C ARG A 11 9.14 -6.53 0.84
N ILE A 12 8.36 -5.51 1.18
CA ILE A 12 8.39 -4.21 0.51
C ILE A 12 9.68 -3.48 0.89
N ALA A 13 10.33 -2.85 -0.09
CA ALA A 13 11.54 -2.09 0.12
C ALA A 13 11.30 -0.94 1.12
N PRO A 14 12.22 -0.70 2.08
CA PRO A 14 12.04 0.34 3.10
C PRO A 14 11.77 1.74 2.54
N GLU A 15 12.43 2.10 1.43
CA GLU A 15 12.24 3.35 0.72
C GLU A 15 10.82 3.49 0.15
N THR A 16 10.21 2.40 -0.30
CA THR A 16 8.82 2.39 -0.76
C THR A 16 7.87 2.58 0.41
N VAL A 17 8.12 1.94 1.55
CA VAL A 17 7.33 2.15 2.78
C VAL A 17 7.44 3.60 3.24
N ALA A 18 8.63 4.19 3.21
CA ALA A 18 8.82 5.60 3.56
C ALA A 18 8.06 6.53 2.62
N ALA A 19 8.16 6.32 1.31
CA ALA A 19 7.44 7.11 0.30
C ALA A 19 5.92 7.02 0.48
N LEU A 20 5.38 5.82 0.74
CA LEU A 20 3.97 5.64 1.05
C LEU A 20 3.56 6.40 2.32
N ALA A 21 4.35 6.34 3.38
CA ALA A 21 4.06 7.02 4.64
C ALA A 21 4.06 8.55 4.53
N ASP A 22 4.83 9.10 3.59
CA ASP A 22 4.99 10.54 3.35
C ASP A 22 3.90 11.16 2.47
N VAL A 23 3.02 10.35 1.87
CA VAL A 23 1.84 10.88 1.19
C VAL A 23 0.96 11.58 2.21
N ASP A 24 0.61 12.85 1.97
CA ASP A 24 -0.33 13.59 2.80
C ASP A 24 -1.78 13.47 2.29
N ASP A 25 -2.74 13.98 3.06
CA ASP A 25 -4.15 13.92 2.69
C ASP A 25 -4.49 14.77 1.46
N ALA A 26 -3.72 15.84 1.20
CA ALA A 26 -3.95 16.72 0.07
C ALA A 26 -3.56 16.04 -1.24
N ARG A 27 -2.38 15.41 -1.27
CA ARG A 27 -1.90 14.63 -2.42
C ARG A 27 -2.78 13.41 -2.68
N LEU A 28 -3.25 12.73 -1.63
CA LEU A 28 -4.16 11.61 -1.81
C LEU A 28 -5.49 12.05 -2.43
N ARG A 29 -6.03 13.20 -2.00
CA ARG A 29 -7.27 13.75 -2.57
C ARG A 29 -7.07 14.21 -4.02
N GLU A 30 -5.98 14.91 -4.32
CA GLU A 30 -5.60 15.31 -5.68
C GLU A 30 -5.55 14.10 -6.61
N TYR A 31 -4.86 13.02 -6.19
CA TYR A 31 -4.80 11.78 -6.95
C TYR A 31 -6.17 11.11 -7.13
N ALA A 32 -7.01 11.12 -6.09
CA ALA A 32 -8.35 10.56 -6.17
C ALA A 32 -9.24 11.32 -7.18
N ASP A 33 -9.15 12.64 -7.19
CA ASP A 33 -9.88 13.50 -8.11
C ASP A 33 -9.37 13.32 -9.56
N ASP A 34 -8.05 13.28 -9.76
CA ASP A 34 -7.40 13.12 -11.07
C ASP A 34 -7.73 11.77 -11.73
N GLU A 35 -7.72 10.69 -10.95
CA GLU A 35 -7.99 9.32 -11.42
C GLU A 35 -9.48 8.94 -11.34
N LEU A 36 -10.35 9.87 -10.91
CA LEU A 36 -11.79 9.64 -10.73
C LEU A 36 -12.10 8.41 -9.88
N LEU A 37 -11.36 8.23 -8.80
CA LEU A 37 -11.48 7.07 -7.93
C LEU A 37 -12.84 7.02 -7.23
N GLU A 38 -13.37 5.82 -7.09
CA GLU A 38 -14.53 5.58 -6.24
C GLU A 38 -14.14 5.67 -4.76
N GLU A 39 -15.11 5.98 -3.90
CA GLU A 39 -14.91 6.14 -2.44
C GLU A 39 -14.17 4.94 -1.83
N TYR A 40 -14.52 3.72 -2.24
CA TYR A 40 -13.88 2.50 -1.75
C TYR A 40 -12.40 2.38 -2.17
N GLU A 41 -12.01 2.94 -3.30
CA GLU A 41 -10.61 2.94 -3.77
C GLU A 41 -9.79 3.94 -2.95
N VAL A 42 -10.36 5.11 -2.69
CA VAL A 42 -9.76 6.15 -1.83
C VAL A 42 -9.52 5.62 -0.43
N GLU A 43 -10.51 4.94 0.17
CA GLU A 43 -10.39 4.30 1.48
C GLU A 43 -9.26 3.27 1.52
N ARG A 44 -9.12 2.44 0.47
CA ARG A 44 -8.06 1.43 0.39
C ARG A 44 -6.67 2.03 0.28
N ILE A 45 -6.51 3.09 -0.50
CA ILE A 45 -5.23 3.79 -0.65
C ILE A 45 -4.87 4.50 0.67
N ALA A 46 -5.85 5.13 1.32
CA ALA A 46 -5.66 5.75 2.63
C ALA A 46 -5.23 4.72 3.68
N ALA A 47 -5.90 3.56 3.73
CA ALA A 47 -5.55 2.46 4.62
C ALA A 47 -4.12 1.93 4.37
N LEU A 48 -3.70 1.82 3.10
CA LEU A 48 -2.35 1.40 2.74
C LEU A 48 -1.28 2.40 3.23
N ARG A 49 -1.51 3.70 3.00
CA ARG A 49 -0.66 4.78 3.49
C ARG A 49 -0.57 4.77 5.01
N ASP A 50 -1.69 4.63 5.70
CA ASP A 50 -1.73 4.65 7.16
C ASP A 50 -1.04 3.42 7.75
N LEU A 51 -1.16 2.25 7.10
CA LEU A 51 -0.36 1.07 7.43
C LEU A 51 1.15 1.34 7.27
N ALA A 52 1.58 2.07 6.23
CA ALA A 52 2.98 2.45 6.05
C ALA A 52 3.48 3.42 7.13
N ARG A 53 2.63 4.37 7.55
CA ARG A 53 2.92 5.27 8.67
C ARG A 53 3.11 4.52 9.97
N ASP A 54 2.25 3.54 10.25
CA ASP A 54 2.37 2.68 11.43
C ASP A 54 3.62 1.81 11.38
N ALA A 55 3.92 1.18 10.24
CA ALA A 55 5.13 0.41 10.05
C ALA A 55 6.38 1.26 10.35
N ARG A 56 6.43 2.50 9.85
CA ARG A 56 7.52 3.45 10.15
C ARG A 56 7.57 3.82 11.63
N ARG A 57 6.43 4.16 12.24
CA ARG A 57 6.32 4.53 13.66
C ARG A 57 6.79 3.42 14.59
N LEU A 58 6.53 2.17 14.23
CA LEU A 58 6.87 0.98 15.00
C LEU A 58 8.24 0.37 14.62
N ASN A 59 8.95 0.96 13.65
CA ASN A 59 10.19 0.42 13.08
C ASN A 59 10.03 -1.03 12.58
N GLN A 60 8.93 -1.30 11.89
CA GLN A 60 8.56 -2.59 11.30
C GLN A 60 8.63 -2.54 9.77
N GLY A 61 8.83 -3.71 9.14
CA GLY A 61 8.74 -3.86 7.69
C GLY A 61 7.31 -4.17 7.25
N MET A 62 6.97 -3.80 6.02
CA MET A 62 5.73 -4.22 5.36
C MET A 62 5.99 -5.40 4.42
N TYR A 63 5.01 -6.28 4.32
CA TYR A 63 5.03 -7.41 3.40
C TYR A 63 3.78 -7.38 2.53
N ARG A 64 3.96 -7.66 1.24
CA ARG A 64 2.88 -7.88 0.29
C ARG A 64 2.65 -9.38 0.19
N TRP A 65 1.42 -9.80 0.39
CA TRP A 65 0.98 -11.14 0.02
C TRP A 65 0.19 -11.06 -1.28
N SER A 66 0.59 -11.85 -2.27
CA SER A 66 -0.14 -11.98 -3.54
C SER A 66 -0.42 -13.45 -3.78
N CYS A 67 -1.69 -13.77 -4.03
CA CYS A 67 -2.11 -15.00 -4.67
C CYS A 67 -2.37 -14.63 -6.14
N VAL A 68 -1.64 -15.28 -7.05
CA VAL A 68 -2.07 -15.34 -8.46
C VAL A 68 -3.20 -16.33 -8.62
#